data_AF-A0A0G0W8W3-F1
#
_entry.id   AF-A0A0G0W8W3-F1
#
_cell.length_a   1.000
_cell.length_b   1.000
_cell.length_c   1.000
_cell.angle_alpha   90.00
_cell.angle_beta   90.00
_cell.angle_gamma   90.00
#
_symmetry.space_group_name_H-M   'P 1'
#
loop_
_entity.id
_entity.type
_entity.pdbx_description
1 polymer ?
#
loop_
_entity_poly.entity_id
_entity_poly.type
_entity_poly.pdbx_seq_one_letter_code
_entity_poly.pdbx_strand_id
1 'polypeptide(L)'
;MVATLKVTIYKMAKRGFLPCFSNYKYSHFPVEKLYLDDTHVIKVKNLISALIDSESLLELKSKGVGADIQPVRPNSKEGKRLVNLFGYEKNLFRVDYGKSAFKIIFGLSNDDRMAFFFAFDIDHSTFKVSSAKR
;
A
#
# COMPACT_ATOMS: atom_id res chain seq x y z
N MET A 1 45.13 -12.06 18.02
CA MET A 1 44.09 -12.85 17.31
C MET A 1 42.94 -11.90 16.99
N VAL A 2 42.66 -11.65 15.72
CA VAL A 2 41.55 -10.77 15.29
C VAL A 2 40.36 -11.67 14.96
N ALA A 3 39.27 -11.54 15.72
CA ALA A 3 38.05 -12.29 15.50
C ALA A 3 37.29 -11.67 14.32
N THR A 4 37.33 -12.33 13.16
CA THR A 4 36.55 -11.93 11.99
C THR A 4 35.08 -12.28 12.23
N LEU A 5 34.25 -11.27 12.49
CA LEU A 5 32.80 -11.43 12.60
C LEU A 5 32.25 -11.91 11.24
N LYS A 6 31.86 -13.18 11.14
CA LYS A 6 31.07 -13.67 10.01
C LYS A 6 29.66 -13.12 10.14
N VAL A 7 29.37 -12.02 9.43
CA VAL A 7 28.01 -11.55 9.23
C VAL A 7 27.33 -12.56 8.31
N THR A 8 26.57 -13.48 8.90
CA THR A 8 25.67 -14.37 8.15
C THR A 8 24.55 -13.50 7.58
N ILE A 9 24.67 -13.13 6.31
CA ILE A 9 23.59 -12.46 5.58
C ILE A 9 22.47 -13.48 5.43
N TYR A 10 21.42 -13.35 6.24
CA TYR A 10 20.21 -14.14 6.06
C TYR A 10 19.65 -13.84 4.68
N LYS A 11 19.64 -14.85 3.82
CA LYS A 11 18.95 -14.81 2.53
C LYS A 11 17.45 -14.72 2.86
N MET A 12 16.90 -13.50 2.86
CA MET A 12 15.47 -13.30 3.11
C MET A 12 14.67 -14.18 2.14
N ALA A 13 13.55 -14.75 2.63
CA ALA A 13 12.71 -15.63 1.84
C ALA A 13 12.39 -14.97 0.49
N LYS A 14 12.49 -15.73 -0.60
CA LYS A 14 12.10 -15.29 -1.95
C LYS A 14 10.60 -15.00 -2.10
N ARG A 15 9.81 -15.26 -1.05
CA ARG A 15 8.36 -15.25 -1.07
C ARG A 15 7.81 -14.03 -0.35
N GLY A 16 6.86 -13.38 -1.00
CA GLY A 16 6.03 -12.38 -0.35
C GLY A 16 6.68 -11.02 -0.14
N PHE A 17 5.85 -10.09 0.33
CA PHE A 17 6.23 -8.78 0.80
C PHE A 17 5.74 -8.64 2.25
N LEU A 18 6.66 -8.31 3.16
CA LEU A 18 6.30 -8.05 4.55
C LEU A 18 5.60 -6.69 4.67
N PRO A 19 4.44 -6.62 5.35
CA PRO A 19 3.73 -5.36 5.54
C PRO A 19 4.56 -4.43 6.43
N CYS A 20 4.67 -3.17 6.02
CA CYS A 20 5.40 -2.13 6.75
C CYS A 20 4.56 -0.86 6.84
N PHE A 21 4.40 -0.32 8.05
CA PHE A 21 3.59 0.87 8.34
C PHE A 21 4.43 2.10 8.71
N SER A 22 5.76 2.04 8.57
CA SER A 22 6.67 3.15 8.92
C SER A 22 6.36 4.44 8.17
N ASN A 23 5.78 4.33 6.97
CA ASN A 23 5.49 5.47 6.10
C ASN A 23 4.01 5.87 6.12
N TYR A 24 3.22 5.28 7.03
CA TYR A 24 1.80 5.52 7.12
C TYR A 24 1.52 6.95 7.62
N LYS A 25 0.67 7.69 6.91
CA LYS A 25 0.37 9.10 7.23
C LYS A 25 -0.80 9.21 8.21
N TYR A 26 -0.60 8.80 9.46
CA TYR A 26 -1.63 8.78 10.51
C TYR A 26 -2.37 10.11 10.68
N SER A 27 -1.68 11.25 10.56
CA SER A 27 -2.31 12.57 10.69
C SER A 27 -3.30 12.92 9.57
N HIS A 28 -3.18 12.28 8.40
CA HIS A 28 -4.04 12.51 7.24
C HIS A 28 -5.06 11.39 7.05
N PHE A 29 -4.73 10.18 7.49
CA PHE A 29 -5.58 8.98 7.40
C PHE A 29 -5.60 8.29 8.76
N PRO A 30 -6.46 8.72 9.70
CA PRO A 30 -6.55 8.10 11.03
C PRO A 30 -7.01 6.64 10.92
N VAL A 31 -6.29 5.72 11.56
CA VAL A 31 -6.57 4.26 11.48
C VAL A 31 -7.78 3.88 12.33
N GLU A 32 -8.15 4.68 13.33
CA GLU A 32 -9.30 4.44 14.20
C GLU A 32 -10.58 4.23 13.40
N LYS A 33 -10.73 4.97 12.29
CA LYS A 33 -11.88 4.85 11.38
C LYS A 33 -11.93 3.50 10.66
N LEU A 34 -10.78 2.84 10.45
CA LEU A 34 -10.73 1.52 9.83
C LEU A 34 -11.47 0.50 10.69
N TYR A 35 -11.32 0.58 12.00
CA TYR A 35 -11.89 -0.36 12.96
C TYR A 35 -13.38 -0.14 13.23
N LEU A 36 -14.00 0.89 12.65
CA LEU A 36 -15.43 1.14 12.76
C LEU A 36 -16.26 0.28 11.79
N ASP A 37 -15.62 -0.36 10.81
CA ASP A 37 -16.29 -1.16 9.79
C ASP A 37 -15.47 -2.43 9.48
N ASP A 38 -16.02 -3.57 9.90
CA ASP A 38 -15.41 -4.89 9.70
C ASP A 38 -15.11 -5.20 8.22
N THR A 39 -15.89 -4.64 7.29
CA THR A 39 -15.64 -4.86 5.87
C THR A 39 -14.34 -4.21 5.41
N HIS A 40 -13.93 -3.08 6.00
CA HIS A 40 -12.62 -2.47 5.73
C HIS A 40 -11.49 -3.28 6.33
N VAL A 41 -11.66 -3.76 7.56
CA VAL A 41 -10.68 -4.63 8.24
C VAL A 41 -10.45 -5.91 7.42
N ILE A 42 -11.52 -6.55 6.93
CA ILE A 42 -11.43 -7.74 6.07
C ILE A 42 -10.67 -7.43 4.78
N LYS A 43 -10.94 -6.29 4.13
CA LYS A 43 -10.23 -5.89 2.90
C LYS A 43 -8.73 -5.70 3.13
N VAL A 44 -8.33 -5.06 4.23
CA VAL A 44 -6.92 -4.88 4.61
C VAL A 44 -6.27 -6.23 4.92
N LYS A 45 -6.94 -7.08 5.72
CA LYS A 45 -6.47 -8.43 6.04
C LYS A 45 -6.19 -9.24 4.77
N ASN A 46 -7.15 -9.27 3.84
CA ASN A 46 -7.02 -10.02 2.59
C ASN A 46 -5.85 -9.53 1.74
N LEU A 47 -5.62 -8.21 1.70
CA LEU A 47 -4.46 -7.64 1.01
C LEU A 47 -3.14 -8.03 1.66
N ILE A 48 -3.04 -7.93 3.00
CA ILE A 48 -1.82 -8.32 3.72
C ILE A 48 -1.52 -9.81 3.52
N SER A 49 -2.52 -10.69 3.65
CA SER A 49 -2.34 -12.12 3.40
C SER A 49 -1.85 -12.39 1.97
N ALA A 50 -2.45 -11.74 0.97
CA ALA A 50 -2.04 -11.92 -0.40
C ALA A 50 -0.63 -11.38 -0.70
N LEU A 51 -0.24 -10.26 -0.08
CA LEU A 51 1.11 -9.70 -0.20
C LEU A 51 2.18 -10.66 0.34
N ILE A 52 1.92 -11.31 1.47
CA ILE A 52 2.83 -12.30 2.07
C ILE A 52 2.99 -13.53 1.16
N ASP A 53 1.98 -13.84 0.35
CA ASP A 53 1.98 -15.00 -0.54
C ASP A 53 2.34 -14.70 -1.99
N SER A 54 2.60 -13.43 -2.34
CA SER A 54 2.84 -13.00 -3.73
C SER A 54 4.30 -12.61 -3.95
N GLU A 55 4.91 -13.15 -5.00
CA GLU A 55 6.29 -12.81 -5.37
C GLU A 55 6.35 -11.52 -6.19
N SER A 56 5.24 -11.18 -6.87
CA SER A 56 5.11 -10.02 -7.76
C SER A 56 3.73 -9.37 -7.71
N LEU A 57 3.63 -8.15 -8.27
CA LEU A 57 2.35 -7.45 -8.46
C LEU A 57 1.39 -8.22 -9.38
N LEU A 58 1.91 -8.93 -10.38
CA LEU A 58 1.08 -9.71 -11.31
C LEU A 58 0.34 -10.84 -10.58
N GLU A 59 1.04 -11.55 -9.70
CA GLU A 59 0.44 -12.56 -8.83
C GLU A 59 -0.54 -11.96 -7.81
N LEU A 60 -0.22 -10.78 -7.28
CA LEU A 60 -1.13 -10.10 -6.36
C LEU A 60 -2.46 -9.77 -7.06
N LYS A 61 -2.41 -9.34 -8.32
CA LYS A 61 -3.61 -9.08 -9.13
C LYS A 61 -4.42 -10.34 -9.40
N SER A 62 -3.76 -11.48 -9.68
CA SER A 62 -4.47 -12.74 -9.96
C SER A 62 -5.17 -13.32 -8.74
N LYS A 63 -4.75 -12.97 -7.52
CA LYS A 63 -5.42 -13.35 -6.26
C LYS A 63 -6.75 -12.61 -6.00
N GLY A 64 -7.14 -11.66 -6.86
CA GLY A 64 -8.45 -10.99 -6.74
C GLY A 64 -8.57 -10.08 -5.51
N VAL A 65 -7.45 -9.51 -5.07
CA VAL A 65 -7.43 -8.59 -3.92
C VAL A 65 -7.96 -7.24 -4.37
N GLY A 66 -9.25 -7.01 -4.12
CA GLY A 66 -9.96 -5.82 -4.60
C GLY A 66 -10.51 -6.01 -6.01
N ALA A 67 -11.15 -4.97 -6.52
CA ALA A 67 -11.66 -4.94 -7.89
C ALA A 67 -10.57 -4.61 -8.90
N ASP A 68 -9.62 -3.73 -8.52
CA ASP A 68 -8.46 -3.41 -9.35
C ASP A 68 -7.27 -2.95 -8.48
N ILE A 69 -6.06 -3.16 -8.99
CA ILE A 69 -4.82 -2.63 -8.43
C ILE A 69 -4.13 -1.78 -9.51
N GLN A 70 -4.14 -0.46 -9.31
CA GLN A 70 -3.64 0.49 -10.28
C GLN A 70 -2.32 1.14 -9.81
N PRO A 71 -1.33 1.31 -10.70
CA PRO A 71 -0.19 2.17 -10.40
C PRO A 71 -0.66 3.63 -10.29
N VAL A 72 -0.20 4.33 -9.27
CA VAL A 72 -0.42 5.76 -9.11
C VAL A 72 0.49 6.48 -10.10
N ARG A 73 -0.10 7.06 -11.15
CA ARG A 73 0.64 7.75 -12.22
C ARG A 73 1.16 9.10 -11.72
N PRO A 74 2.47 9.32 -11.60
CA PRO A 74 3.03 10.56 -11.01
C PRO A 74 2.58 11.83 -11.72
N ASN A 75 2.31 11.74 -13.03
CA ASN A 75 1.91 12.88 -13.85
C ASN A 75 0.42 13.24 -13.76
N SER A 76 -0.42 12.39 -13.16
CA SER A 76 -1.84 12.71 -12.95
C SER A 76 -2.00 13.71 -11.80
N LYS A 77 -3.09 14.48 -11.80
CA LYS A 77 -3.38 15.42 -10.70
C LYS A 77 -3.41 14.73 -9.33
N GLU A 78 -3.94 13.51 -9.30
CA GLU A 78 -3.95 12.65 -8.12
C GLU A 78 -2.53 12.19 -7.75
N GLY A 79 -1.78 11.67 -8.72
CA GLY A 79 -0.43 11.15 -8.47
C GLY A 79 0.50 12.23 -7.97
N LYS A 80 0.45 13.45 -8.52
CA LYS A 80 1.21 14.59 -7.98
C LYS A 80 0.88 14.87 -6.51
N ARG A 81 -0.39 14.81 -6.12
CA ARG A 81 -0.81 15.00 -4.72
C ARG A 81 -0.30 13.90 -3.82
N LEU A 82 -0.46 12.63 -4.23
CA LEU A 82 -0.02 11.48 -3.43
C LEU A 82 1.51 11.42 -3.31
N VAL A 83 2.23 11.63 -4.41
CA VAL A 83 3.70 11.69 -4.42
C VAL A 83 4.19 12.81 -3.50
N ASN A 84 3.59 14.01 -3.56
CA ASN A 84 3.96 15.11 -2.68
C ASN A 84 3.62 14.82 -1.20
N LEU A 85 2.45 14.20 -0.93
CA LEU A 85 2.02 13.88 0.43
C LEU A 85 2.91 12.82 1.09
N PHE A 86 3.26 11.79 0.32
CA PHE A 86 4.03 10.66 0.84
C PHE A 86 5.53 10.85 0.75
N GLY A 87 6.01 11.70 -0.17
CA GLY A 87 7.44 11.92 -0.40
C GLY A 87 8.16 10.62 -0.82
N TYR A 88 7.47 9.75 -1.55
CA TYR A 88 7.96 8.41 -1.86
C TYR A 88 8.42 8.32 -3.31
N GLU A 89 9.68 7.92 -3.50
CA GLU A 89 10.34 7.90 -4.81
C GLU A 89 10.07 6.64 -5.62
N LYS A 90 9.61 5.55 -4.97
CA LYS A 90 9.29 4.29 -5.66
C LYS A 90 7.82 4.28 -6.14
N ASN A 91 7.49 3.27 -6.93
CA ASN A 91 6.13 3.09 -7.48
C ASN A 91 5.10 2.91 -6.36
N LEU A 92 4.12 3.82 -6.33
CA LEU A 92 2.92 3.72 -5.51
C LEU A 92 1.83 2.97 -6.29
N PHE A 93 1.07 2.18 -5.55
CA PHE A 93 -0.07 1.42 -6.03
C PHE A 93 -1.30 1.76 -5.20
N ARG A 94 -2.45 1.63 -5.84
CA ARG A 94 -3.77 1.83 -5.23
C ARG A 94 -4.59 0.58 -5.44
N VAL A 95 -5.22 0.09 -4.38
CA VAL A 95 -6.27 -0.93 -4.47
C VAL A 95 -7.62 -0.24 -4.45
N ASP A 96 -8.42 -0.48 -5.49
CA ASP A 96 -9.81 -0.06 -5.60
C ASP A 96 -10.74 -1.24 -5.31
N TYR A 97 -11.78 -1.02 -4.50
CA TYR A 97 -12.76 -2.05 -4.12
C TYR A 97 -14.12 -1.85 -4.80
N GLY A 98 -14.09 -1.52 -6.10
CA GLY A 98 -15.27 -1.37 -6.95
C GLY A 98 -16.08 -0.12 -6.62
N LYS A 99 -17.34 -0.31 -6.22
CA LYS A 99 -18.23 0.80 -5.79
C LYS A 99 -17.91 1.33 -4.39
N SER A 100 -17.04 0.66 -3.64
CA SER A 100 -16.63 1.10 -2.32
C SER A 100 -15.72 2.32 -2.42
N ALA A 101 -15.97 3.31 -1.56
CA ALA A 101 -15.13 4.48 -1.41
C ALA A 101 -13.72 4.16 -0.89
N PHE A 102 -13.60 3.04 -0.18
CA PHE A 102 -12.39 2.61 0.48
C PHE A 102 -11.28 2.27 -0.49
N LYS A 103 -10.11 2.85 -0.24
CA LYS A 103 -8.89 2.61 -1.01
C LYS A 103 -7.71 2.38 -0.08
N ILE A 104 -6.78 1.57 -0.56
CA ILE A 104 -5.49 1.36 0.11
C ILE A 104 -4.38 1.86 -0.80
N ILE A 105 -3.53 2.74 -0.27
CA ILE A 105 -2.33 3.20 -0.95
C ILE A 105 -1.12 2.50 -0.34
N PHE A 106 -0.35 1.82 -1.18
CA PHE A 106 0.83 1.08 -0.76
C PHE A 106 1.94 1.17 -1.82
N GLY A 107 3.18 0.90 -1.42
CA GLY A 107 4.33 0.78 -2.31
C GLY A 107 5.01 -0.57 -2.09
N LEU A 108 5.63 -1.11 -3.15
CA LEU A 108 6.40 -2.35 -3.06
C LEU A 108 7.89 -2.05 -3.22
N SER A 109 8.72 -2.68 -2.39
CA SER A 109 10.17 -2.71 -2.53
C SER A 109 10.60 -4.15 -2.80
N ASN A 110 11.13 -4.40 -3.99
CA ASN A 110 11.70 -5.71 -4.34
C ASN A 110 13.04 -5.95 -3.62
N ASP A 111 13.80 -4.89 -3.34
CA ASP A 111 15.10 -4.95 -2.69
C ASP A 111 14.95 -5.46 -1.25
N ASP A 112 14.00 -4.88 -0.52
CA ASP A 112 13.78 -5.17 0.90
C ASP A 112 12.69 -6.24 1.13
N ARG A 113 12.00 -6.65 0.06
CA ARG A 113 10.78 -7.49 0.11
C ARG A 113 9.74 -6.93 1.09
N MET A 114 9.48 -5.63 1.00
CA MET A 114 8.55 -4.89 1.86
C MET A 114 7.37 -4.33 1.07
N ALA A 115 6.19 -4.32 1.69
CA ALA A 115 5.01 -3.61 1.25
C ALA A 115 4.73 -2.45 2.21
N PHE A 116 5.08 -1.24 1.80
CA PHE A 116 4.90 -0.03 2.60
C PHE A 116 3.47 0.49 2.46
N PHE A 117 2.70 0.47 3.54
CA PHE A 117 1.36 1.04 3.59
C PHE A 117 1.44 2.53 3.91
N PHE A 118 0.82 3.36 3.08
CA PHE A 118 0.85 4.81 3.20
C PHE A 118 -0.46 5.39 3.73
N ALA A 119 -1.59 4.81 3.30
CA ALA A 119 -2.91 5.32 3.65
C ALA A 119 -3.99 4.24 3.54
N PHE A 120 -4.96 4.33 4.46
CA PHE A 120 -6.28 3.74 4.34
C PHE A 120 -7.26 4.88 4.09
N ASP A 121 -7.56 5.17 2.82
CA ASP A 121 -8.44 6.28 2.46
C ASP A 121 -9.90 5.84 2.52
N ILE A 122 -10.50 6.03 3.69
CA ILE A 122 -11.90 5.70 3.97
C ILE A 122 -12.83 6.84 3.52
N ASP A 123 -12.40 8.09 3.67
CA ASP A 123 -13.23 9.28 3.49
C ASP A 123 -13.07 9.98 2.14
N HIS A 124 -12.35 9.39 1.18
CA HIS A 124 -11.95 10.04 -0.07
C HIS A 124 -11.20 11.37 0.14
N SER A 125 -10.45 11.52 1.23
CA SER A 125 -9.73 12.78 1.50
C SER A 125 -8.71 13.07 0.40
N THR A 126 -8.16 12.04 -0.24
CA THR A 126 -7.25 12.22 -1.40
C THR A 126 -7.97 12.51 -2.72
N PHE A 127 -9.28 12.24 -2.79
CA PHE A 127 -10.08 12.26 -4.02
C PHE A 127 -11.31 13.13 -3.94
N LYS A 128 -11.38 14.15 -3.07
CA LYS A 128 -12.43 15.17 -3.20
C LYS A 128 -12.30 15.78 -4.60
N VAL A 129 -13.06 15.23 -5.54
CA VAL A 129 -13.41 15.87 -6.80
C VAL A 129 -14.10 17.11 -6.32
N SER A 130 -13.47 18.27 -6.51
CA SER A 130 -14.19 19.53 -6.42
C SER A 130 -15.40 19.33 -7.30
N SER A 131 -16.59 19.18 -6.70
CA SER A 131 -17.83 19.18 -7.43
C SER A 131 -17.78 20.47 -8.24
N ALA A 132 -17.57 20.31 -9.55
CA ALA A 132 -17.71 21.42 -10.47
C ALA A 132 -19.16 21.85 -10.26
N LYS A 133 -19.35 23.03 -9.67
CA LYS A 133 -20.64 23.72 -9.72
C LYS A 133 -21.02 23.75 -11.20
N ARG A 134 -21.99 22.91 -11.58
CA ARG A 134 -22.78 23.12 -12.79
C ARG A 134 -23.94 24.01 -12.40
#